data_AF-A0AAW8KS36-F1
#
_entry.id   AF-A0AAW8KS36-F1
#
_cell.length_a   1.000
_cell.length_b   1.000
_cell.length_c   1.000
_cell.angle_alpha   90.00
_cell.angle_beta   90.00
_cell.angle_gamma   90.00
#
_symmetry.space_group_name_H-M   'P 1'
#
loop_
_entity.id
_entity.type
_entity.pdbx_description
1 polymer ?
#
loop_
_entity_poly.entity_id
_entity_poly.type
_entity_poly.pdbx_seq_one_letter_code
_entity_poly.pdbx_strand_id
1 'polypeptide(L)'
;DEHIPDNQWVCINDLNGIQFKYLENEQSLNLNVPSDMLTGYAVDLNGQQVTSPHLLKMKPLNAAILNYSLYNTITNDENVFSGTAEGIFNSAIGNFS
;
A
#
# COMPACT_ATOMS: atom_id res chain seq x y z
N ASP A 1 17.92 29.83 -17.47
CA ASP A 1 17.35 28.50 -17.21
C ASP A 1 16.62 28.01 -18.46
N GLU A 2 17.23 27.05 -19.15
CA GLU A 2 16.59 26.36 -20.28
C GLU A 2 15.60 25.34 -19.71
N HIS A 3 14.35 25.44 -20.14
CA HIS A 3 13.31 24.49 -19.79
C HIS A 3 13.57 23.17 -20.55
N ILE A 4 13.92 22.12 -19.81
CA ILE A 4 14.04 20.76 -20.36
C ILE A 4 12.61 20.17 -20.42
N PRO A 5 12.12 19.73 -21.61
CA PRO A 5 10.82 19.07 -21.74
C PRO A 5 10.76 17.76 -20.95
N ASP A 6 9.60 17.47 -20.36
CA ASP A 6 9.37 16.28 -19.50
C ASP A 6 9.70 14.93 -20.16
N ASN A 7 9.67 14.86 -21.50
CA ASN A 7 9.89 13.64 -22.27
C ASN A 7 11.30 13.54 -22.89
N GLN A 8 12.17 14.49 -22.61
CA GLN A 8 13.53 14.49 -23.13
C GLN A 8 14.42 13.58 -22.28
N TRP A 9 15.20 12.72 -22.94
CA TRP A 9 16.23 11.94 -22.27
C TRP A 9 17.34 12.87 -21.77
N VAL A 10 17.69 12.73 -20.50
CA VAL A 10 18.81 13.46 -19.89
C VAL A 10 19.91 12.45 -19.55
N CYS A 11 21.13 12.72 -20.01
CA CYS A 11 22.28 11.90 -19.63
C CYS A 11 22.62 12.17 -18.17
N ILE A 12 22.65 11.11 -17.36
CA ILE A 12 22.94 11.22 -15.92
C ILE A 12 24.35 11.76 -15.64
N ASN A 13 25.29 11.56 -16.57
CA ASN A 13 26.65 12.12 -16.46
C ASN A 13 26.68 13.65 -16.59
N ASP A 14 25.66 14.25 -17.22
CA ASP A 14 25.58 15.69 -17.43
C ASP A 14 24.93 16.39 -16.22
N LEU A 15 24.41 15.62 -15.25
CA LEU A 15 23.84 16.12 -14.01
C LEU A 15 24.94 16.44 -13.01
N ASN A 16 25.45 17.66 -13.10
CA ASN A 16 26.47 18.17 -12.19
C ASN A 16 26.05 17.99 -10.72
N GLY A 17 26.95 17.45 -9.89
CA GLY A 17 26.73 17.25 -8.46
C GLY A 17 26.04 15.93 -8.09
N ILE A 18 25.39 15.24 -9.04
CA ILE A 18 24.79 13.92 -8.79
C ILE A 18 25.81 12.82 -9.10
N GLN A 19 26.03 11.91 -8.16
CA GLN A 19 26.85 10.72 -8.37
C GLN A 19 25.95 9.50 -8.54
N PHE A 20 26.30 8.58 -9.43
CA PHE A 20 25.57 7.34 -9.61
C PHE A 20 26.48 6.13 -9.70
N LYS A 21 25.95 4.96 -9.32
CA LYS A 21 26.61 3.66 -9.47
C LYS A 21 25.59 2.59 -9.81
N TYR A 22 25.77 1.93 -10.95
CA TYR A 22 25.01 0.74 -11.31
C TYR A 22 25.69 -0.51 -10.75
N LEU A 23 24.94 -1.32 -10.00
CA LEU A 23 25.40 -2.55 -9.36
C LEU A 23 24.61 -3.72 -9.96
N GLU A 24 25.14 -4.32 -11.02
CA GLU A 24 24.46 -5.36 -11.80
C GLU A 24 24.15 -6.61 -10.96
N ASN A 25 25.08 -7.01 -10.09
CA ASN A 25 24.94 -8.15 -9.19
C ASN A 25 23.76 -8.01 -8.21
N GLU A 26 23.42 -6.78 -7.85
CA GLU A 26 22.33 -6.45 -6.93
C GLU A 26 21.07 -5.97 -7.66
N GLN A 27 21.14 -5.85 -8.99
CA GLN A 27 20.10 -5.23 -9.81
C GLN A 27 19.69 -3.84 -9.30
N SER A 28 20.66 -3.05 -8.83
CA SER A 28 20.41 -1.76 -8.20
C SER A 28 21.11 -0.59 -8.90
N LEU A 29 20.49 0.58 -8.85
CA LEU A 29 21.06 1.86 -9.30
C LEU A 29 21.09 2.81 -8.10
N ASN A 30 22.28 3.07 -7.58
CA ASN A 30 22.47 3.97 -6.46
C ASN A 30 22.67 5.39 -6.98
N LEU A 31 21.87 6.33 -6.48
CA LEU A 31 21.94 7.76 -6.78
C LEU A 31 22.26 8.52 -5.51
N ASN A 32 23.32 9.31 -5.52
CA ASN A 32 23.68 10.21 -4.43
C ASN A 32 23.46 11.66 -4.89
N VAL A 33 22.46 12.31 -4.30
CA VAL A 33 22.03 13.67 -4.66
C VAL A 33 22.32 14.60 -3.48
N PRO A 34 23.07 15.70 -3.69
CA PRO A 34 23.33 16.70 -2.66
C PRO A 34 22.03 17.29 -2.09
N SER A 35 21.98 17.54 -0.78
CA SER A 35 20.75 17.98 -0.10
C SER A 35 20.29 19.38 -0.53
N ASP A 36 21.19 20.23 -1.01
CA ASP A 36 20.88 21.54 -1.59
C ASP A 36 20.12 21.45 -2.92
N MET A 37 20.16 20.29 -3.60
CA MET A 37 19.37 20.00 -4.80
C MET A 37 18.01 19.35 -4.49
N LEU A 38 17.74 19.05 -3.21
CA LEU A 38 16.49 18.42 -2.78
C LEU A 38 15.54 19.48 -2.20
N THR A 39 14.30 19.47 -2.68
CA THR A 39 13.23 20.22 -2.02
C THR A 39 12.78 19.43 -0.80
N GLY A 40 13.12 19.92 0.39
CA GLY A 40 12.64 19.34 1.65
C GLY A 40 11.11 19.33 1.69
N TYR A 41 10.52 18.16 1.90
CA TYR A 41 9.10 18.02 2.16
C TYR A 41 8.90 17.56 3.60
N ALA A 42 8.30 18.42 4.42
CA ALA A 42 7.86 18.04 5.75
C ALA A 42 6.40 17.59 5.68
N VAL A 43 6.16 16.32 5.99
CA VAL A 43 4.80 15.84 6.24
C VAL A 43 4.45 16.20 7.68
N ASP A 44 3.76 17.32 7.87
CA ASP A 44 3.12 17.61 9.15
C ASP A 44 1.86 16.76 9.26
N LEU A 45 1.99 15.67 10.01
CA LEU A 45 0.90 14.73 10.20
C LEU A 45 -0.20 15.29 11.10
N ASN A 46 0.00 16.38 11.88
CA ASN A 46 -1.01 16.97 12.78
C ASN A 46 -1.91 15.96 13.54
N GLY A 47 -1.39 14.76 13.86
CA GLY A 47 -2.19 13.65 14.42
C GLY A 47 -3.25 13.02 13.50
N GLN A 48 -3.37 13.43 12.23
CA GLN A 48 -4.17 12.79 11.20
C GLN A 48 -3.45 11.58 10.60
N GLN A 49 -4.22 10.50 10.36
CA GLN A 49 -3.78 9.39 9.53
C GLN A 49 -3.62 9.86 8.08
N VAL A 50 -2.40 10.28 7.71
CA VAL A 50 -2.04 10.54 6.31
C VAL A 50 -1.75 9.21 5.62
N THR A 51 -2.80 8.46 5.39
CA THR A 51 -2.78 7.55 4.25
C THR A 51 -3.17 8.37 3.03
N SER A 52 -2.19 8.73 2.21
CA SER A 52 -2.44 9.39 0.92
C SER A 52 -3.56 8.63 0.19
N PRO A 53 -4.68 9.28 -0.18
CA PRO A 53 -5.81 8.60 -0.83
C PRO A 53 -5.39 7.91 -2.13
N HIS A 54 -4.27 8.32 -2.73
CA HIS A 54 -3.72 7.71 -3.93
C HIS A 54 -3.07 6.34 -3.68
N LEU A 55 -2.49 6.12 -2.48
CA LEU A 55 -1.90 4.85 -2.08
C LEU A 55 -2.93 3.87 -1.49
N LEU A 56 -4.07 4.38 -1.01
CA LEU A 56 -5.19 3.57 -0.52
C LEU A 56 -6.19 3.15 -1.60
N LYS A 57 -6.07 3.65 -2.83
CA LYS A 57 -6.89 3.23 -3.97
C LYS A 57 -6.44 1.87 -4.52
N MET A 58 -6.17 0.91 -3.64
CA MET A 58 -6.07 -0.48 -4.07
C MET A 58 -7.50 -0.94 -4.39
N LYS A 59 -7.73 -1.45 -5.61
CA LYS A 59 -8.97 -2.16 -5.90
C LYS A 59 -9.06 -3.31 -4.90
N PRO A 60 -10.10 -3.37 -4.06
CA PRO A 60 -10.21 -4.47 -3.13
C PRO A 60 -10.35 -5.77 -3.93
N LEU A 61 -9.71 -6.83 -3.43
CA LEU A 61 -9.77 -8.14 -4.05
C LEU A 61 -11.21 -8.65 -3.95
N ASN A 62 -11.80 -9.02 -5.09
CA ASN A 62 -13.11 -9.66 -5.10
C ASN A 62 -13.02 -10.98 -4.31
N ALA A 63 -13.75 -11.08 -3.21
CA ALA A 63 -13.68 -12.22 -2.32
C ALA A 63 -15.04 -12.51 -1.69
N ALA A 64 -15.29 -13.79 -1.44
CA ALA A 64 -16.39 -14.26 -0.61
C ALA A 64 -15.79 -14.89 0.65
N ILE A 65 -16.15 -14.38 1.82
CA ILE A 65 -15.70 -14.88 3.11
C ILE A 65 -16.93 -15.43 3.84
N LEU A 66 -16.80 -16.64 4.41
CA LEU A 66 -17.82 -17.25 5.25
C LEU A 66 -17.26 -17.40 6.66
N ASN A 67 -17.80 -16.62 7.59
CA ASN A 67 -17.52 -16.77 9.02
C ASN A 67 -18.62 -17.63 9.64
N TYR A 68 -18.24 -18.65 10.40
CA TYR A 68 -19.19 -19.50 11.11
C TYR A 68 -18.71 -19.76 12.53
N SER A 69 -19.66 -19.89 13.46
CA SER A 69 -19.38 -20.32 14.82
C SER A 69 -20.39 -21.37 15.23
N LEU A 70 -19.94 -22.44 15.89
CA LEU A 70 -20.76 -23.54 16.37
C LEU A 70 -20.43 -23.78 17.84
N TYR A 71 -21.44 -23.82 18.68
CA TYR A 71 -21.34 -24.10 20.11
C TYR A 71 -22.18 -25.33 20.42
N ASN A 72 -21.61 -26.20 21.24
CA ASN A 72 -22.28 -27.38 21.77
C ASN A 72 -22.07 -27.40 23.27
N THR A 73 -23.16 -27.49 24.02
CA THR A 73 -23.14 -27.57 25.47
C THR A 73 -23.99 -28.75 25.91
N ILE A 74 -23.45 -29.58 26.81
CA ILE A 74 -24.18 -30.67 27.45
C ILE A 74 -24.38 -30.31 28.92
N THR A 75 -25.63 -30.17 29.34
CA THR A 75 -26.01 -29.86 30.73
C THR A 75 -27.17 -30.77 31.12
N ASN A 76 -27.08 -31.47 32.25
CA ASN A 76 -28.13 -32.38 32.75
C ASN A 76 -28.58 -33.42 31.70
N ASP A 77 -27.63 -34.04 30.99
CA ASP A 77 -27.87 -34.99 29.89
C ASP A 77 -28.64 -34.42 28.67
N GLU A 78 -28.91 -33.11 28.64
CA GLU A 78 -29.48 -32.42 27.49
C GLU A 78 -28.38 -31.81 26.62
N ASN A 79 -28.50 -31.99 25.31
CA ASN A 79 -27.60 -31.43 24.31
C ASN A 79 -28.20 -30.16 23.73
N VAL A 80 -27.50 -29.04 23.89
CA VAL A 80 -27.85 -27.77 23.28
C VAL A 80 -26.80 -27.40 22.24
N PHE A 81 -27.26 -27.29 21.00
CA PHE A 81 -26.46 -26.83 19.88
C PHE A 81 -26.90 -25.43 19.46
N SER A 82 -25.94 -24.54 19.25
CA SER A 82 -26.20 -23.23 18.66
C SER A 82 -25.14 -22.90 17.62
N GLY A 83 -25.49 -22.09 16.64
CA GLY A 83 -24.55 -21.69 15.62
C GLY A 83 -24.95 -20.40 14.94
N THR A 84 -23.95 -19.74 14.36
CA THR A 84 -24.12 -18.55 13.53
C THR A 84 -23.31 -18.71 12.25
N ALA A 85 -23.78 -18.09 11.18
CA ALA A 85 -23.06 -17.99 9.93
C ALA A 85 -23.26 -16.59 9.34
N GLU A 86 -22.18 -15.99 8.85
CA GLU A 86 -22.16 -14.70 8.20
C GLU A 86 -21.36 -14.81 6.90
N GLY A 87 -21.97 -14.41 5.79
CA GLY A 87 -21.32 -14.31 4.50
C GLY A 87 -20.98 -12.86 4.20
N ILE A 88 -19.71 -12.58 3.93
CA ILE A 88 -19.24 -11.25 3.53
C ILE A 88 -18.79 -11.35 2.08
N PHE A 89 -19.44 -10.58 1.20
CA PHE A 89 -19.01 -10.43 -0.19
C PHE A 89 -18.42 -9.05 -0.40
N ASN A 90 -17.14 -9.02 -0.80
CA ASN A 90 -16.48 -7.79 -1.22
C ASN A 90 -16.29 -7.82 -2.73
N SER A 91 -16.71 -6.75 -3.39
CA SER A 91 -16.39 -6.50 -4.79
C SER A 91 -15.79 -5.12 -4.98
N ALA A 92 -15.20 -4.89 -6.15
CA ALA A 92 -14.75 -3.57 -6.59
C ALA A 92 -15.85 -2.47 -6.59
N ILE A 93 -17.12 -2.83 -6.35
CA ILE A 93 -18.29 -1.92 -6.28
C ILE A 93 -18.73 -1.69 -4.80
N GLY A 94 -18.22 -2.45 -3.83
CA GLY A 94 -18.52 -2.28 -2.40
C GLY A 94 -18.69 -3.60 -1.62
N ASN A 95 -18.95 -3.47 -0.31
CA ASN A 95 -19.30 -4.57 0.61
C ASN A 95 -20.81 -4.83 0.61
N PHE A 96 -21.21 -6.10 0.63
CA PHE A 96 -22.58 -6.53 0.82
C PHE A 96 -22.63 -7.53 1.99
N SER A 97 -23.53 -7.29 2.97
CA SER A 97 -23.74 -8.08 4.19
C SER A 97 -25.22 -8.40 4.36
#